data_AF-A0A382ND25-F1
#
_entry.id   AF-A0A382ND25-F1
#
_cell.length_a   1.000
_cell.length_b   1.000
_cell.length_c   1.000
_cell.angle_alpha   90.00
_cell.angle_beta   90.00
_cell.angle_gamma   90.00
#
_symmetry.space_group_name_H-M   'P 1'
#
loop_
_entity.id
_entity.type
_entity.pdbx_description
1 polymer ?
#
loop_
_entity_poly.entity_id
_entity_poly.type
_entity_poly.pdbx_seq_one_letter_code
_entity_poly.pdbx_strand_id
1 'polypeptide(L)'
;IGMYVKEGILSANPFETLDSQGVGHVIKHAIEKGRKTNPELEIGVCGEHGGDPESIRFLFEAGVDYVSCSPFRVPVARLAAAQAVLSSSK
;
A
#
# COMPACT_ATOMS: atom_id res chain seq x y z
N ILE A 1 -16.79 -9.63 -8.04
CA ILE A 1 -16.34 -8.31 -7.54
C ILE A 1 -17.13 -7.15 -8.11
N GLY A 2 -17.25 -7.00 -9.44
CA GLY A 2 -17.95 -5.85 -10.03
C GLY A 2 -19.37 -5.60 -9.49
N MET A 3 -20.17 -6.66 -9.27
CA MET A 3 -21.49 -6.53 -8.65
C MET A 3 -21.42 -5.97 -7.22
N TYR A 4 -20.47 -6.41 -6.39
CA TYR A 4 -20.35 -5.95 -5.01
C TYR A 4 -19.92 -4.49 -4.93
N VAL A 5 -19.09 -4.03 -5.87
CA VAL A 5 -18.72 -2.63 -6.00
C VAL A 5 -19.91 -1.79 -6.48
N LYS A 6 -20.65 -2.30 -7.49
CA LYS A 6 -21.83 -1.63 -8.03
C LYS A 6 -22.94 -1.45 -6.99
N GLU A 7 -23.16 -2.45 -6.15
CA GLU A 7 -24.14 -2.42 -5.06
C GLU A 7 -23.61 -1.71 -3.80
N GLY A 8 -22.39 -1.15 -3.83
CA GLY A 8 -21.80 -0.40 -2.71
C GLY A 8 -21.40 -1.25 -1.50
N ILE A 9 -21.41 -2.58 -1.63
CA ILE A 9 -20.94 -3.50 -0.59
C ILE A 9 -19.43 -3.37 -0.40
N LEU A 10 -18.69 -3.14 -1.50
CA LEU A 10 -17.26 -2.83 -1.49
C LEU A 10 -17.04 -1.45 -2.12
N SER A 11 -16.15 -0.65 -1.54
CA SER A 11 -15.78 0.66 -2.09
C SER A 11 -14.96 0.55 -3.39
N ALA A 12 -14.14 -0.49 -3.51
CA ALA A 12 -13.29 -0.77 -4.65
C ALA A 12 -13.03 -2.28 -4.78
N ASN A 13 -12.40 -2.70 -5.89
CA ASN A 13 -11.87 -4.04 -6.01
C ASN A 13 -10.65 -4.21 -5.07
N PRO A 14 -10.72 -5.03 -4.00
CA PRO A 14 -9.65 -5.14 -3.02
C PRO A 14 -8.35 -5.77 -3.58
N PHE A 15 -8.42 -6.40 -4.76
CA PHE A 15 -7.25 -6.95 -5.45
C PHE A 15 -6.52 -5.91 -6.30
N GLU A 16 -7.13 -4.74 -6.56
CA GLU A 16 -6.52 -3.62 -7.26
C GLU A 16 -6.08 -2.54 -6.27
N THR A 17 -6.98 -2.14 -5.36
CA THR A 17 -6.72 -1.17 -4.29
C THR A 17 -6.75 -1.88 -2.95
N LEU A 18 -5.71 -1.67 -2.14
CA LEU A 18 -5.53 -2.34 -0.86
C LEU A 18 -6.68 -1.99 0.10
N ASP A 19 -7.28 -3.03 0.70
CA ASP A 19 -8.17 -2.87 1.84
C ASP A 19 -7.38 -2.40 3.07
N SER A 20 -7.39 -1.09 3.32
CA SER A 20 -6.64 -0.46 4.40
C SER A 20 -7.18 -0.78 5.80
N GLN A 21 -8.45 -1.20 5.92
CA GLN A 21 -9.10 -1.49 7.21
C GLN A 21 -8.82 -2.92 7.66
N GLY A 22 -9.00 -3.90 6.77
CA GLY A 22 -8.75 -5.31 7.07
C GLY A 22 -7.29 -5.69 6.85
N VAL A 23 -6.89 -5.84 5.58
CA VAL A 23 -5.52 -6.27 5.20
C VAL A 23 -4.47 -5.28 5.71
N GLY A 24 -4.77 -3.97 5.66
CA GLY A 24 -3.91 -2.92 6.16
C GLY A 24 -3.57 -3.05 7.66
N HIS A 25 -4.51 -3.53 8.48
CA HIS A 25 -4.24 -3.78 9.90
C HIS A 25 -3.20 -4.90 10.09
N VAL A 26 -3.31 -5.98 9.32
CA VAL A 26 -2.37 -7.10 9.33
C VAL A 26 -0.97 -6.64 8.91
N ILE A 27 -0.88 -5.79 7.88
CA ILE A 27 0.38 -5.21 7.41
C ILE A 27 1.05 -4.40 8.53
N LYS A 28 0.31 -3.47 9.16
CA LYS A 28 0.86 -2.63 10.25
C LYS A 28 1.36 -3.48 11.43
N HIS A 29 0.60 -4.50 11.82
CA HIS A 29 0.98 -5.42 12.89
C HIS A 29 2.25 -6.22 12.56
N ALA A 30 2.39 -6.65 11.31
CA ALA A 30 3.59 -7.35 10.85
C ALA A 30 4.83 -6.45 10.88
N ILE A 31 4.70 -5.20 10.41
CA ILE A 31 5.77 -4.20 10.44
C ILE A 31 6.20 -3.92 11.88
N GLU A 32 5.25 -3.63 12.76
CA GLU A 32 5.52 -3.33 14.17
C GLU A 32 6.24 -4.50 14.86
N LYS A 33 5.72 -5.72 14.73
CA LYS A 33 6.33 -6.90 15.37
C LYS A 33 7.69 -7.26 14.77
N GLY A 34 7.84 -7.14 13.46
CA GLY A 34 9.12 -7.35 12.78
C GLY A 34 10.18 -6.38 13.28
N ARG A 35 9.87 -5.08 13.28
CA ARG A 35 10.80 -4.04 13.73
C ARG A 35 11.04 -4.01 15.22
N LYS A 36 10.11 -4.51 16.04
CA LYS A 36 10.35 -4.75 17.48
C LYS A 36 11.47 -5.75 17.73
N THR A 37 11.67 -6.70 16.82
CA THR A 37 12.70 -7.74 16.95
C THR A 37 13.98 -7.35 16.21
N ASN A 38 13.86 -6.73 15.04
CA ASN A 38 14.98 -6.20 14.25
C ASN A 38 14.64 -4.76 13.80
N PRO A 39 15.13 -3.71 14.49
CA PRO A 39 14.83 -2.32 14.15
C PRO A 39 15.19 -1.92 12.72
N GLU A 40 16.22 -2.55 12.14
CA GLU A 40 16.72 -2.30 10.78
C GLU A 40 16.06 -3.23 9.73
N LEU A 41 14.96 -3.90 10.07
CA LEU A 41 14.26 -4.78 9.14
C LEU A 41 13.66 -3.98 7.97
N GLU A 42 14.23 -4.20 6.79
CA GLU A 42 13.69 -3.69 5.53
C GLU A 42 12.45 -4.49 5.12
N ILE A 43 11.37 -3.77 4.80
CA ILE A 43 10.06 -4.34 4.47
C ILE A 43 9.58 -3.71 3.16
N GLY A 44 9.27 -4.55 2.19
CA GLY A 44 8.68 -4.14 0.92
C GLY A 44 7.36 -4.83 0.62
N VAL A 45 6.60 -4.25 -0.32
CA VAL A 45 5.36 -4.85 -0.84
C VAL A 45 5.47 -5.07 -2.33
N CYS A 46 5.08 -6.25 -2.80
CA CYS A 46 5.03 -6.61 -4.21
C CYS A 46 3.60 -6.88 -4.68
N GLY A 47 3.41 -6.83 -6.00
CA GLY A 47 2.14 -7.16 -6.66
C GLY A 47 1.40 -5.92 -7.15
N GLU A 48 0.11 -6.10 -7.41
CA GLU A 48 -0.75 -5.09 -8.05
C GLU A 48 -0.85 -3.80 -7.23
N HIS A 49 -0.99 -3.94 -5.90
CA HIS A 49 -1.07 -2.84 -4.95
C HIS A 49 0.18 -1.97 -4.94
N GLY A 50 1.35 -2.53 -5.28
CA GLY A 50 2.60 -1.78 -5.39
C GLY A 50 2.64 -0.80 -6.56
N GLY A 51 1.64 -0.84 -7.46
CA GLY A 51 1.46 0.10 -8.57
C GLY A 51 0.19 0.94 -8.48
N ASP A 52 -0.60 0.81 -7.41
CA ASP A 52 -1.83 1.56 -7.18
C ASP A 52 -1.55 2.78 -6.27
N PRO A 53 -1.82 4.03 -6.73
CA PRO A 53 -1.48 5.23 -5.95
C PRO A 53 -2.10 5.30 -4.55
N GLU A 54 -3.34 4.84 -4.38
CA GLU A 54 -4.01 4.87 -3.07
C GLU A 54 -3.39 3.85 -2.12
N SER A 55 -3.11 2.65 -2.60
CA SER A 55 -2.37 1.63 -1.87
C SER A 55 -0.97 2.12 -1.49
N ILE A 56 -0.22 2.72 -2.41
CA ILE A 56 1.14 3.25 -2.14
C ILE A 56 1.11 4.29 -1.03
N ARG A 57 0.12 5.20 -1.02
CA ARG A 57 -0.03 6.19 0.05
C ARG A 57 -0.20 5.51 1.41
N PHE A 58 -1.11 4.53 1.51
CA PHE A 58 -1.30 3.78 2.75
C PHE A 58 -0.03 3.01 3.16
N LEU A 59 0.65 2.36 2.21
CA LEU A 59 1.86 1.57 2.49
C LEU A 59 3.00 2.46 2.99
N PHE A 60 3.14 3.65 2.42
CA PHE A 60 4.07 4.68 2.92
C PHE A 60 3.73 5.08 4.36
N GLU A 61 2.47 5.39 4.66
CA GLU A 61 2.02 5.73 6.02
C GLU A 61 2.19 4.56 7.02
N ALA A 62 2.08 3.32 6.54
CA ALA A 62 2.32 2.12 7.34
C ALA A 62 3.81 1.87 7.62
N GLY A 63 4.72 2.59 6.97
CA GLY A 63 6.16 2.52 7.17
C GLY A 63 6.87 1.47 6.30
N VAL A 64 6.30 1.13 5.13
CA VAL A 64 6.96 0.26 4.14
C VAL A 64 8.12 1.01 3.47
N ASP A 65 9.24 0.34 3.26
CA ASP A 65 10.47 0.94 2.73
C ASP A 65 10.47 1.03 1.20
N TYR A 66 9.91 0.01 0.52
CA TYR A 66 9.81 0.00 -0.94
C TYR A 66 8.56 -0.71 -1.46
N VAL A 67 8.17 -0.36 -2.69
CA VAL A 67 7.15 -1.09 -3.45
C VAL A 67 7.76 -1.69 -4.72
N SER A 68 7.25 -2.84 -5.12
CA SER A 68 7.64 -3.56 -6.34
C SER A 68 6.40 -3.78 -7.20
N CYS A 69 6.44 -3.27 -8.43
CA CYS A 69 5.34 -3.34 -9.39
C CYS A 69 5.86 -3.70 -10.79
N SER A 70 4.93 -3.97 -11.72
CA SER A 70 5.29 -4.28 -13.10
C SER A 70 6.04 -3.11 -13.76
N PRO A 71 6.94 -3.38 -14.75
CA PRO A 71 7.81 -2.36 -15.32
C PRO A 71 7.07 -1.10 -15.82
N PHE A 72 5.90 -1.28 -16.43
CA PHE A 72 5.09 -0.17 -16.95
C PHE A 72 4.43 0.69 -15.86
N ARG A 73 4.29 0.18 -14.64
CA ARG A 73 3.75 0.94 -13.50
C ARG A 73 4.82 1.64 -12.67
N VAL A 74 6.11 1.37 -12.91
CA VAL A 74 7.20 2.03 -12.20
C VAL A 74 7.09 3.57 -12.24
N PRO A 75 6.79 4.22 -13.38
CA PRO A 75 6.61 5.68 -13.39
C PRO A 75 5.47 6.17 -12.50
N VAL A 76 4.34 5.46 -12.50
CA VAL A 76 3.17 5.77 -11.67
C VAL A 76 3.50 5.58 -10.19
N ALA A 77 4.15 4.47 -9.83
CA ALA A 77 4.52 4.18 -8.45
C ALA A 77 5.50 5.23 -7.89
N ARG A 78 6.48 5.67 -8.70
CA ARG A 78 7.41 6.74 -8.32
C ARG A 78 6.70 8.07 -8.06
N LEU A 79 5.76 8.44 -8.92
CA LEU A 79 4.98 9.67 -8.75
C LEU A 79 4.09 9.60 -7.51
N ALA A 80 3.38 8.49 -7.31
CA ALA A 80 2.51 8.27 -6.16
C ALA A 80 3.29 8.31 -4.84
N ALA A 81 4.46 7.67 -4.79
CA ALA A 81 5.34 7.70 -3.62
C ALA A 81 5.81 9.14 -3.30
N ALA A 82 6.20 9.92 -4.31
CA ALA A 82 6.57 11.32 -4.12
C ALA A 82 5.39 12.16 -3.58
N GLN A 83 4.19 11.95 -4.13
CA GLN A 83 2.98 12.64 -3.66
C GLN A 83 2.62 12.28 -2.22
N ALA A 84 2.81 11.01 -1.82
CA ALA A 84 2.59 10.58 -0.44
C ALA A 84 3.51 11.33 0.54
N VAL A 85 4.80 11.42 0.23
CA VAL A 85 5.80 12.17 1.03
C VAL A 85 5.46 13.66 1.12
N LEU A 86 5.09 14.28 -0.01
CA LEU A 86 4.72 15.69 -0.04
C LEU A 86 3.43 15.99 0.76
N SER A 87 2.50 15.04 0.78
CA SER A 87 1.22 15.19 1.50
C SER A 87 1.38 15.00 3.01
N SER A 88 2.35 14.20 3.47
CA SER A 88 2.64 13.98 4.89
C SER A 88 3.46 15.11 5.54
N SER A 89 4.15 15.94 4.74
CA SER A 89 5.11 16.94 5.23
C SER A 89 4.47 18.30 5.58
N LYS A 90 3.24 18.30 6.10
CA LYS A 90 2.51 19.52 6.50
C LYS A 90 2.45 19.70 8.01
#